data_AF-A0A973V5E2-F1
#
_entry.id   AF-A0A973V5E2-F1
#
_cell.length_a   1.000
_cell.length_b   1.000
_cell.length_c   1.000
_cell.angle_alpha   90.00
_cell.angle_beta   90.00
_cell.angle_gamma   90.00
#
_symmetry.space_group_name_H-M   'P 1'
#
loop_
_entity.id
_entity.type
_entity.pdbx_description
1 polymer ?
#
loop_
_entity_poly.entity_id
_entity_poly.type
_entity_poly.pdbx_seq_one_letter_code
_entity_poly.pdbx_strand_id
1 'polypeptide(L)'
;MILTLTTVDLAGAQAPDVCARHGRPAVARHDLNLVARTKRPGDPMITDTNIGGMITRAADEFENPPVRVPGWPLCATCLTRRRTGIAATKALVVAAPILLIAALVLGLAAGPGAVSTALFAAGLLALPLALWTGLNARVAGLARITVDADRTVATLRDPSPAFLEQWRQRNPGLAQAR
;
A
#
# COMPACT_ATOMS: atom_id res chain seq x y z
N MET A 1 -18.43 8.43 -4.04
CA MET A 1 -19.35 7.34 -3.67
C MET A 1 -18.60 6.36 -2.78
N ILE A 2 -19.18 5.86 -1.70
CA ILE A 2 -18.50 4.99 -0.74
C ILE A 2 -19.27 3.68 -0.65
N LEU A 3 -18.57 2.55 -0.70
CA LEU A 3 -19.11 1.23 -0.39
C LEU A 3 -18.51 0.76 0.93
N THR A 4 -19.36 0.50 1.91
CA THR A 4 -18.97 0.04 3.24
C THR A 4 -19.39 -1.42 3.39
N LEU A 5 -18.47 -2.28 3.80
CA LEU A 5 -18.67 -3.72 3.94
C LEU A 5 -18.06 -4.17 5.27
N THR A 6 -18.59 -5.21 5.90
CA THR A 6 -17.82 -5.83 6.99
C THR A 6 -16.60 -6.55 6.40
N THR A 7 -15.54 -6.68 7.17
CA THR A 7 -14.33 -7.41 6.74
C THR A 7 -14.61 -8.90 6.53
N VAL A 8 -15.53 -9.47 7.30
CA VAL A 8 -16.01 -10.85 7.14
C VAL A 8 -16.72 -11.02 5.80
N ASP A 9 -17.64 -10.12 5.48
CA ASP A 9 -18.36 -10.12 4.21
C ASP A 9 -17.39 -9.97 3.04
N LEU A 10 -16.42 -9.05 3.17
CA LEU A 10 -15.43 -8.81 2.13
C LEU A 10 -14.51 -10.02 1.91
N ALA A 11 -14.10 -10.73 2.97
CA ALA A 11 -13.23 -11.90 2.87
C ALA A 11 -13.94 -13.10 2.24
N GLY A 12 -15.25 -13.26 2.47
CA GLY A 12 -16.09 -14.31 1.88
C GLY A 12 -16.70 -13.96 0.52
N ALA A 13 -16.61 -12.71 0.08
CA ALA A 13 -17.27 -12.24 -1.13
C ALA A 13 -16.64 -12.79 -2.42
N GLN A 14 -17.49 -12.98 -3.43
CA GLN A 14 -17.04 -13.28 -4.78
C GLN A 14 -16.63 -11.97 -5.48
N ALA A 15 -15.34 -11.84 -5.74
CA ALA A 15 -14.79 -10.67 -6.41
C ALA A 15 -15.34 -10.54 -7.85
N PRO A 16 -15.78 -9.33 -8.26
CA PRO A 16 -16.16 -9.03 -9.64
C PRO A 16 -15.05 -9.32 -10.67
N ASP A 17 -15.42 -9.44 -11.95
CA ASP A 17 -14.47 -9.61 -13.06
C ASP A 17 -13.98 -8.27 -13.62
N VAL A 18 -14.40 -7.16 -13.00
CA VAL A 18 -14.00 -5.81 -13.38
C VAL A 18 -13.22 -5.16 -12.24
N CYS A 19 -12.29 -4.27 -12.58
CA CYS A 19 -11.49 -3.57 -11.60
C CYS A 19 -12.33 -2.56 -10.81
N ALA A 20 -12.20 -2.58 -9.48
CA ALA A 20 -12.93 -1.69 -8.57
C ALA A 20 -12.85 -0.21 -8.96
N ARG A 21 -11.66 0.27 -9.34
CA ARG A 21 -11.43 1.69 -9.63
C ARG A 21 -11.90 2.16 -11.01
N HIS A 22 -11.74 1.33 -12.03
CA HIS A 22 -11.92 1.76 -13.43
C HIS A 22 -13.09 1.08 -14.14
N GLY A 23 -13.68 0.02 -13.58
CA GLY A 23 -14.77 -0.74 -14.20
C GLY A 23 -14.37 -1.54 -15.43
N ARG A 24 -13.08 -1.57 -15.77
CA ARG A 24 -12.53 -2.30 -16.92
C ARG A 24 -12.33 -3.79 -16.58
N PRO A 25 -12.39 -4.70 -17.57
CA PRO A 25 -12.12 -6.12 -17.35
C PRO A 25 -10.79 -6.37 -16.61
N ALA A 26 -10.83 -7.28 -15.65
CA ALA A 26 -9.66 -7.70 -14.91
C ALA A 26 -8.74 -8.53 -15.82
N VAL A 27 -7.47 -8.17 -15.85
CA VAL A 27 -6.42 -8.93 -16.57
C VAL A 27 -5.52 -9.71 -15.62
N ALA A 28 -5.61 -9.41 -14.32
CA ALA A 28 -4.91 -10.08 -13.26
C ALA A 28 -5.74 -10.06 -11.97
N ARG A 29 -5.53 -11.07 -11.13
CA ARG A 29 -6.10 -11.16 -9.78
C ARG A 29 -4.96 -11.24 -8.77
N HIS A 30 -5.07 -10.46 -7.71
CA HIS A 30 -4.06 -10.42 -6.66
C HIS A 30 -4.73 -10.41 -5.29
N ASP A 31 -4.11 -11.06 -4.33
CA ASP A 31 -4.60 -11.03 -2.96
C ASP A 31 -4.48 -9.62 -2.40
N LEU A 32 -5.59 -9.16 -1.84
CA LEU A 32 -5.69 -7.88 -1.17
C LEU A 32 -5.51 -8.13 0.32
N ASN A 33 -4.40 -7.64 0.86
CA ASN A 33 -4.14 -7.67 2.30
C ASN A 33 -4.48 -6.29 2.88
N LEU A 34 -5.54 -6.23 3.69
CA LEU A 34 -5.96 -5.03 4.40
C LEU A 34 -5.37 -5.06 5.81
N VAL A 35 -4.53 -4.07 6.09
CA VAL A 35 -3.95 -3.84 7.42
C VAL A 35 -4.67 -2.64 8.01
N ALA A 36 -5.27 -2.80 9.19
CA ALA A 36 -5.80 -1.68 9.94
C ALA A 36 -4.68 -0.78 10.41
N ARG A 37 -4.84 0.52 10.20
CA ARG A 37 -4.00 1.50 10.88
C ARG A 37 -4.68 1.80 12.22
N THR A 38 -4.31 1.04 13.24
CA THR A 38 -4.63 1.38 14.62
C THR A 38 -3.90 2.69 14.93
N LYS A 39 -4.65 3.78 15.07
CA LYS A 39 -4.08 5.05 15.54
C LYS A 39 -3.90 4.90 17.05
N ARG A 40 -2.72 4.49 17.52
CA ARG A 40 -2.48 4.35 18.95
C ARG A 40 -2.57 5.74 19.61
N PRO A 41 -3.25 5.89 20.76
CA PRO A 41 -3.13 7.10 21.56
C PRO A 41 -1.67 7.27 21.98
N GLY A 42 -1.04 8.39 21.59
CA GLY A 42 0.36 8.68 21.90
C GLY A 42 1.39 8.25 20.87
N ASP A 43 0.98 7.82 19.67
CA ASP A 43 1.85 7.33 18.59
C ASP A 43 2.83 8.42 18.06
N PRO A 44 4.12 8.43 18.48
CA PRO A 44 5.07 9.40 17.98
C PRO A 44 5.64 8.78 16.71
N MET A 45 5.31 9.37 15.56
CA MET A 45 5.82 9.00 14.23
C MET A 45 7.37 9.01 14.12
N ILE A 46 8.09 9.26 15.21
CA ILE A 46 9.53 9.48 15.34
C ILE A 46 10.20 8.47 16.30
N THR A 47 9.51 7.87 17.28
CA THR A 47 10.14 6.93 18.24
C THR A 47 10.20 5.49 17.74
N ASP A 48 9.35 5.12 16.78
CA ASP A 48 9.13 3.72 16.36
C ASP A 48 9.92 3.29 15.11
N THR A 49 10.93 4.08 14.71
CA THR A 49 11.93 3.67 13.71
C THR A 49 13.15 2.98 14.33
N ASN A 50 13.21 2.86 15.66
CA ASN A 50 14.21 2.04 16.35
C ASN A 50 13.81 0.54 16.31
N ILE A 51 14.74 -0.33 16.69
CA ILE A 51 14.52 -1.79 16.72
C ILE A 51 13.28 -2.15 17.56
N GLY A 52 13.02 -1.42 18.66
CA GLY A 52 11.84 -1.61 19.49
C GLY A 52 10.54 -1.36 18.74
N GLY A 53 10.44 -0.26 17.99
CA GLY A 53 9.29 0.06 17.14
C GLY A 53 9.08 -0.92 15.99
N MET A 54 10.16 -1.50 15.46
CA MET A 54 10.05 -2.60 14.48
C MET A 54 9.51 -3.88 15.12
N ILE A 55 9.95 -4.22 16.34
CA ILE A 55 9.46 -5.39 17.09
C ILE A 55 7.99 -5.23 17.47
N THR A 56 7.58 -4.06 17.95
CA THR A 56 6.18 -3.81 18.31
C THR A 56 5.26 -3.86 17.11
N ARG A 57 5.69 -3.38 15.94
CA ARG A 57 4.94 -3.53 14.68
C ARG A 57 4.90 -4.98 14.20
N ALA A 58 5.99 -5.72 14.34
CA ALA A 58 6.00 -7.14 14.00
C ALA A 58 5.04 -7.92 14.91
N ALA A 59 5.08 -7.68 16.22
CA ALA A 59 4.14 -8.27 17.18
C ALA A 59 2.69 -7.90 16.85
N ASP A 60 2.42 -6.64 16.52
CA ASP A 60 1.09 -6.16 16.10
C ASP A 60 0.66 -6.67 14.72
N GLU A 61 1.56 -7.22 13.89
CA GLU A 61 1.18 -7.94 12.67
C GLU A 61 0.86 -9.41 12.99
N PHE A 62 1.51 -10.00 14.01
CA PHE A 62 1.27 -11.38 14.46
C PHE A 62 -0.02 -11.54 15.25
N GLU A 63 -0.24 -10.68 16.25
CA GLU A 63 -1.47 -10.70 17.08
C GLU A 63 -2.71 -10.35 16.26
N ASN A 64 -2.47 -9.72 15.11
CA ASN A 64 -3.41 -8.88 14.43
C ASN A 64 -3.16 -9.04 12.92
N PRO A 65 -3.46 -10.23 12.36
CA PRO A 65 -3.15 -10.53 10.98
C PRO A 65 -3.95 -9.66 10.01
N PRO A 66 -3.42 -9.37 8.80
CA PRO A 66 -4.16 -8.64 7.78
C PRO A 66 -5.41 -9.39 7.37
N VAL A 67 -6.50 -8.66 7.13
CA VAL A 67 -7.69 -9.21 6.49
C VAL A 67 -7.35 -9.50 5.04
N ARG A 68 -7.31 -10.79 4.69
CA ARG A 68 -6.99 -11.25 3.34
C ARG A 68 -8.27 -11.39 2.52
N VAL A 69 -8.26 -10.79 1.34
CA VAL A 69 -9.33 -10.87 0.35
C VAL A 69 -8.72 -11.46 -0.92
N PRO A 70 -8.93 -12.76 -1.19
CA PRO A 70 -8.25 -13.43 -2.29
C PRO A 70 -8.74 -12.93 -3.64
N GLY A 71 -7.84 -12.90 -4.61
CA GLY A 71 -8.21 -12.75 -6.02
C GLY A 71 -8.83 -11.41 -6.43
N TRP A 72 -8.42 -10.30 -5.80
CA TRP A 72 -8.92 -8.96 -6.11
C TRP A 72 -8.62 -8.51 -7.56
N PRO A 73 -9.59 -7.98 -8.32
CA PRO A 73 -9.46 -7.72 -9.75
C PRO A 73 -8.67 -6.45 -10.06
N LEU A 74 -7.63 -6.58 -10.89
CA LEU A 74 -6.87 -5.46 -11.45
C LEU A 74 -7.01 -5.40 -12.97
N CYS A 75 -7.35 -4.22 -13.49
CA CYS A 75 -7.30 -3.95 -14.93
C CYS A 75 -5.86 -3.64 -15.38
N ALA A 76 -5.61 -3.65 -16.70
CA ALA A 76 -4.29 -3.40 -17.27
C ALA A 76 -3.64 -2.10 -16.76
N THR A 77 -4.41 -1.01 -16.66
CA THR A 77 -3.91 0.28 -16.16
C THR A 77 -3.44 0.21 -14.70
N CYS A 78 -4.23 -0.44 -13.82
CA CYS A 78 -3.84 -0.64 -12.43
C CYS A 78 -2.63 -1.56 -12.31
N LEU A 79 -2.57 -2.61 -13.13
CA LEU A 79 -1.47 -3.55 -13.13
C LEU A 79 -0.16 -2.89 -13.59
N THR A 80 -0.20 -2.08 -14.64
CA THR A 80 0.97 -1.31 -15.10
C THR A 80 1.43 -0.33 -14.02
N ARG A 81 0.51 0.43 -13.41
CA ARG A 81 0.83 1.35 -12.31
C ARG A 81 1.44 0.62 -11.10
N ARG A 82 0.95 -0.58 -10.78
CA ARG A 82 1.54 -1.43 -9.75
C ARG A 82 2.97 -1.84 -10.10
N ARG A 83 3.18 -2.34 -11.32
CA ARG A 83 4.49 -2.81 -11.78
C ARG A 83 5.52 -1.69 -11.81
N THR A 84 5.16 -0.53 -12.36
CA THR A 84 6.04 0.64 -12.39
C THR A 84 6.32 1.17 -10.99
N GLY A 85 5.30 1.21 -10.12
CA GLY A 85 5.48 1.59 -8.72
C GLY A 85 6.45 0.66 -7.97
N ILE A 86 6.26 -0.67 -8.08
CA ILE A 86 7.16 -1.66 -7.46
C ILE A 86 8.58 -1.55 -8.02
N ALA A 87 8.72 -1.40 -9.35
CA ALA A 87 10.03 -1.24 -9.98
C ALA A 87 10.74 0.02 -9.50
N ALA A 88 10.03 1.16 -9.44
CA ALA A 88 10.55 2.43 -8.92
C ALA A 88 10.95 2.30 -7.45
N THR A 89 10.13 1.66 -6.61
CA THR A 89 10.47 1.41 -5.20
C THR A 89 11.75 0.58 -5.08
N LYS A 90 11.87 -0.53 -5.83
CA LYS A 90 13.08 -1.36 -5.82
C LYS A 90 14.31 -0.56 -6.25
N ALA A 91 14.21 0.21 -7.33
CA ALA A 91 15.29 1.05 -7.81
C ALA A 91 15.73 2.08 -6.77
N LEU A 92 14.78 2.76 -6.13
CA LEU A 92 15.08 3.77 -5.10
C LEU A 92 15.67 3.16 -3.83
N VAL A 93 15.16 2.00 -3.37
CA VAL A 93 15.70 1.28 -2.20
C VAL A 93 17.14 0.84 -2.43
N VAL A 94 17.49 0.43 -3.66
CA VAL A 94 18.86 0.05 -4.02
C VAL A 94 19.75 1.27 -4.26
N ALA A 95 19.24 2.31 -4.93
CA ALA A 95 20.01 3.52 -5.23
C ALA A 95 20.34 4.34 -3.98
N ALA A 96 19.43 4.41 -2.99
CA ALA A 96 19.62 5.17 -1.77
C ALA A 96 20.93 4.82 -1.02
N PRO A 97 21.20 3.55 -0.62
CA PRO A 97 22.45 3.21 0.06
C PRO A 97 23.68 3.41 -0.83
N ILE A 98 23.59 3.17 -2.14
CA ILE A 98 24.69 3.41 -3.08
C ILE A 98 25.08 4.88 -3.08
N LEU A 99 24.09 5.78 -3.18
CA LEU A 99 24.31 7.23 -3.16
C LEU A 99 24.89 7.70 -1.82
N LEU A 100 24.40 7.16 -0.70
CA LEU A 100 24.91 7.49 0.64
C LEU A 100 26.36 7.02 0.83
N ILE A 101 26.69 5.81 0.39
CA ILE A 101 28.07 5.27 0.46
C ILE A 101 29.00 6.08 -0.45
N ALA A 102 28.57 6.39 -1.69
CA ALA A 102 29.36 7.21 -2.60
C ALA A 102 29.61 8.62 -2.04
N ALA A 103 28.60 9.23 -1.43
CA ALA A 103 28.73 10.52 -0.75
C ALA A 103 29.77 10.47 0.39
N LEU A 104 29.72 9.41 1.21
CA LEU A 104 30.65 9.21 2.32
C LEU A 104 32.08 9.03 1.83
N VAL A 105 32.31 8.13 0.87
CA VAL A 105 33.64 7.86 0.29
C VAL A 105 34.22 9.14 -0.31
N LEU A 106 33.42 9.88 -1.07
CA LEU A 106 33.87 11.14 -1.67
C LEU A 106 34.16 12.21 -0.60
N GLY A 107 33.33 12.30 0.44
CA GLY A 107 33.54 13.20 1.56
C GLY A 107 34.81 12.90 2.36
N LEU A 108 35.18 11.62 2.51
CA LEU A 108 36.42 11.20 3.17
C LEU A 108 37.65 11.41 2.30
N ALA A 109 37.57 11.13 0.99
CA ALA A 109 38.70 11.20 0.08
C ALA A 109 39.06 12.63 -0.34
N ALA A 110 38.05 13.48 -0.57
CA ALA A 110 38.22 14.83 -1.12
C ALA A 110 37.73 15.95 -0.19
N GLY A 111 37.23 15.61 0.99
CA GLY A 111 36.55 16.54 1.89
C GLY A 111 35.08 16.80 1.52
N PRO A 112 34.31 17.46 2.40
CA PRO A 112 32.94 17.85 2.10
C PRO A 112 32.90 18.87 0.95
N GLY A 113 32.08 18.61 -0.06
CA GLY A 113 31.94 19.45 -1.24
C GLY A 113 30.56 19.34 -1.86
N ALA A 114 30.26 20.16 -2.87
CA ALA A 114 28.94 20.22 -3.47
C ALA A 114 28.45 18.85 -3.99
N VAL A 115 29.35 18.06 -4.58
CA VAL A 115 29.02 16.74 -5.13
C VAL A 115 28.70 15.73 -4.02
N SER A 116 29.51 15.63 -2.97
CA SER A 116 29.24 14.70 -1.86
C SER A 116 27.97 15.08 -1.10
N THR A 117 27.72 16.36 -0.89
CA THR A 117 26.48 16.87 -0.30
C THR A 117 25.25 16.55 -1.17
N ALA A 118 25.33 16.74 -2.49
CA ALA A 118 24.23 16.44 -3.40
C ALA A 118 23.88 14.95 -3.43
N LEU A 119 24.90 14.07 -3.48
CA LEU A 119 24.73 12.63 -3.40
C LEU A 119 24.10 12.19 -2.07
N PHE A 120 24.54 12.78 -0.97
CA PHE A 120 23.97 12.51 0.35
C PHE A 120 22.49 12.90 0.43
N ALA A 121 22.14 14.11 -0.02
CA ALA A 121 20.77 14.60 -0.05
C ALA A 121 19.88 13.73 -0.96
N ALA A 122 20.38 13.35 -2.15
CA ALA A 122 19.66 12.47 -3.06
C ALA A 122 19.42 11.08 -2.45
N GLY A 123 20.42 10.50 -1.78
CA GLY A 123 20.30 9.24 -1.07
C GLY A 123 19.27 9.29 0.06
N LEU A 124 19.27 10.37 0.84
CA LEU A 124 18.29 10.59 1.90
C LEU A 124 16.86 10.74 1.35
N LEU A 125 16.66 11.50 0.27
CA LEU A 125 15.35 11.73 -0.34
C LEU A 125 14.81 10.50 -1.09
N ALA A 126 15.69 9.62 -1.58
CA ALA A 126 15.29 8.40 -2.26
C ALA A 126 14.48 7.46 -1.35
N LEU A 127 14.75 7.41 -0.05
CA LEU A 127 14.04 6.55 0.91
C LEU A 127 12.56 6.93 1.14
N PRO A 128 12.20 8.17 1.51
CA PRO A 128 10.79 8.57 1.63
C PRO A 128 10.07 8.48 0.29
N LEU A 129 10.76 8.75 -0.82
CA LEU A 129 10.19 8.58 -2.17
C LEU A 129 9.93 7.09 -2.48
N ALA A 130 10.82 6.19 -2.09
CA ALA A 130 10.61 4.74 -2.21
C ALA A 130 9.40 4.29 -1.40
N LEU A 131 9.27 4.78 -0.17
CA LEU A 131 8.12 4.48 0.68
C LEU A 131 6.81 4.97 0.04
N TRP A 132 6.78 6.22 -0.43
CA TRP A 132 5.60 6.79 -1.07
C TRP A 132 5.20 6.02 -2.34
N THR A 133 6.16 5.72 -3.22
CA THR A 133 5.90 4.91 -4.43
C THR A 133 5.42 3.51 -4.10
N GLY A 134 6.02 2.87 -3.08
CA GLY A 134 5.68 1.51 -2.67
C GLY A 134 4.29 1.42 -2.05
N LEU A 135 3.92 2.38 -1.20
CA LEU A 135 2.58 2.47 -0.62
C LEU A 135 1.51 2.66 -1.70
N ASN A 136 1.77 3.49 -2.71
CA ASN A 136 0.86 3.72 -3.83
C ASN A 136 0.79 2.54 -4.82
N ALA A 137 1.75 1.61 -4.78
CA ALA A 137 1.75 0.41 -5.61
C ALA A 137 1.00 -0.77 -4.97
N ARG A 138 0.63 -0.67 -3.68
CA ARG A 138 -0.15 -1.73 -3.00
C ARG A 138 -1.53 -1.88 -3.63
N VAL A 139 -2.04 -3.12 -3.68
CA VAL A 139 -3.37 -3.43 -4.24
C VAL A 139 -4.46 -2.62 -3.53
N ALA A 140 -4.38 -2.51 -2.20
CA ALA A 140 -5.29 -1.70 -1.40
C ALA A 140 -5.30 -0.21 -1.81
N GLY A 141 -4.11 0.37 -2.02
CA GLY A 141 -3.97 1.76 -2.47
C GLY A 141 -4.51 1.99 -3.88
N LEU A 142 -4.30 1.02 -4.79
CA LEU A 142 -4.83 1.08 -6.16
C LEU A 142 -6.35 0.92 -6.21
N ALA A 143 -6.89 0.05 -5.37
CA ALA A 143 -8.32 -0.18 -5.23
C ALA A 143 -9.02 0.91 -4.39
N ARG A 144 -8.28 1.77 -3.68
CA ARG A 144 -8.80 2.78 -2.75
C ARG A 144 -9.69 2.18 -1.66
N ILE A 145 -9.25 1.04 -1.14
CA ILE A 145 -9.91 0.36 -0.04
C ILE A 145 -9.10 0.55 1.24
N THR A 146 -9.80 0.87 2.31
CA THR A 146 -9.25 1.03 3.66
C THR A 146 -10.06 0.18 4.62
N VAL A 147 -9.46 -0.26 5.71
CA VAL A 147 -10.16 -0.89 6.82
C VAL A 147 -10.07 0.04 8.04
N ASP A 148 -11.11 0.06 8.87
CA ASP A 148 -11.10 0.83 10.11
C ASP A 148 -10.07 0.28 11.13
N ALA A 149 -9.93 0.97 12.26
CA ALA A 149 -9.01 0.58 13.33
C ALA A 149 -9.38 -0.75 13.98
N ASP A 150 -10.68 -1.03 14.11
CA ASP A 150 -11.24 -2.21 14.76
C ASP A 150 -11.28 -3.44 13.83
N ARG A 151 -10.88 -3.26 12.56
CA ARG A 151 -10.86 -4.27 11.49
C ARG A 151 -12.25 -4.87 11.23
N THR A 152 -13.31 -4.17 11.59
CA THR A 152 -14.67 -4.68 11.41
C THR A 152 -15.26 -4.18 10.10
N VAL A 153 -14.89 -2.97 9.68
CA VAL A 153 -15.45 -2.31 8.51
C VAL A 153 -14.37 -2.02 7.48
N ALA A 154 -14.59 -2.48 6.25
CA ALA A 154 -13.85 -2.10 5.06
C ALA A 154 -14.63 -1.03 4.26
N THR A 155 -13.94 0.03 3.88
CA THR A 155 -14.47 1.14 3.10
C THR A 155 -13.78 1.21 1.76
N LEU A 156 -14.53 1.02 0.68
CA LEU A 156 -14.07 1.16 -0.70
C LEU A 156 -14.51 2.54 -1.23
N ARG A 157 -13.55 3.38 -1.59
CA ARG A 157 -13.81 4.76 -2.06
C ARG A 157 -13.86 4.84 -3.58
N ASP A 158 -14.91 5.49 -4.07
CA ASP A 158 -15.21 5.72 -5.49
C ASP A 158 -15.11 4.45 -6.35
N PRO A 159 -15.84 3.38 -5.99
CA PRO A 159 -15.92 2.23 -6.87
C PRO A 159 -16.62 2.61 -8.17
N SER A 160 -16.14 2.05 -9.27
CA SER A 160 -16.78 2.23 -10.57
C SER A 160 -18.20 1.65 -10.58
N PRO A 161 -19.14 2.22 -11.35
CA PRO A 161 -20.50 1.69 -11.45
C PRO A 161 -20.56 0.23 -11.90
N ALA A 162 -19.72 -0.16 -12.87
CA ALA A 162 -19.63 -1.54 -13.36
C ALA A 162 -19.19 -2.52 -12.26
N PHE A 163 -18.27 -2.11 -11.38
CA PHE A 163 -17.87 -2.92 -10.25
C PHE A 163 -19.02 -3.10 -9.26
N LEU A 164 -19.72 -2.02 -8.91
CA LEU A 164 -20.85 -2.09 -7.99
C LEU A 164 -22.00 -2.97 -8.52
N GLU A 165 -22.26 -2.91 -9.82
CA GLU A 165 -23.29 -3.73 -10.43
C GLU A 165 -22.95 -5.22 -10.32
N GLN A 166 -21.75 -5.61 -10.76
CA GLN A 166 -21.31 -7.00 -10.61
C GLN A 166 -21.19 -7.43 -9.15
N TRP A 167 -20.80 -6.51 -8.25
CA TRP A 167 -20.74 -6.78 -6.82
C TRP A 167 -22.11 -7.16 -6.27
N ARG A 168 -23.15 -6.35 -6.56
CA ARG A 168 -24.53 -6.60 -6.14
C ARG A 168 -25.07 -7.90 -6.72
N GLN A 169 -24.79 -8.18 -8.00
CA GLN A 169 -25.22 -9.41 -8.66
C GLN A 169 -24.59 -10.68 -8.05
N ARG A 170 -23.30 -10.63 -7.71
CA ARG A 170 -22.56 -11.78 -7.16
C ARG A 170 -22.74 -11.97 -5.67
N ASN A 171 -23.09 -10.89 -4.96
CA ASN A 171 -23.19 -10.88 -3.50
C ASN A 171 -24.54 -10.29 -3.05
N PRO A 172 -25.69 -10.89 -3.45
CA PRO A 172 -27.02 -10.31 -3.23
C PRO A 172 -27.40 -10.14 -1.75
N GLY A 173 -26.76 -10.88 -0.84
CA GLY A 173 -26.95 -10.77 0.62
C GLY A 173 -26.02 -9.76 1.32
N LEU A 174 -25.00 -9.23 0.63
CA LEU A 174 -23.99 -8.33 1.22
C LEU A 174 -24.23 -6.85 0.85
N ALA A 175 -25.31 -6.58 0.12
CA ALA A 175 -25.61 -5.27 -0.43
C ALA A 175 -26.37 -4.39 0.57
N GLN A 176 -25.69 -3.91 1.61
CA GLN A 176 -26.12 -2.67 2.29
C GLN A 176 -25.04 -1.62 2.11
N ALA A 177 -25.00 -1.01 0.92
CA ALA A 177 -24.35 0.28 0.76
C ALA A 177 -25.18 1.31 1.54
N ARG A 178 -24.74 1.65 2.75
CA ARG A 178 -25.22 2.83 3.48
C ARG A 178 -24.50 4.08 2.97
#